data_AF-A0A673MCT5-F1
#
_entry.id   AF-A0A673MCT5-F1
#
_cell.length_a   1.000
_cell.length_b   1.000
_cell.length_c   1.000
_cell.angle_alpha   90.00
_cell.angle_beta   90.00
_cell.angle_gamma   90.00
#
_symmetry.space_group_name_H-M   'P 1'
#
loop_
_entity.id
_entity.type
_entity.pdbx_description
1 polymer ?
#
loop_
_entity_poly.entity_id
_entity_poly.type
_entity_poly.pdbx_seq_one_letter_code
_entity_poly.pdbx_strand_id
1 'polypeptide(L)'
;MSGEVRLKKLEKLILDGPSQSSGQCFSVETLLDILVCLYDECNNSPLRREKNILEFLDWGKTYFICCTGKLIELFSRGEQK
;
A
#
# COMPACT_ATOMS: atom_id res chain seq x y z
N MET A 1 22.67 6.50 19.62
CA MET A 1 22.31 5.34 18.78
C MET A 1 22.31 5.81 17.33
N SER A 2 23.23 5.35 16.48
CA SER A 2 23.43 5.86 15.11
C SER A 2 22.24 5.52 14.18
N GLY A 3 21.97 6.37 13.20
CA GLY A 3 20.90 6.19 12.21
C GLY A 3 21.04 4.90 11.40
N GLU A 4 22.26 4.48 11.07
CA GLU A 4 22.53 3.22 10.35
C GLU A 4 22.05 1.98 11.12
N VAL A 5 22.19 1.97 12.44
CA VAL A 5 21.75 0.85 13.27
C VAL A 5 20.22 0.73 13.26
N ARG A 6 19.52 1.87 13.17
CA ARG A 6 18.04 1.90 13.07
C ARG A 6 17.57 1.41 11.70
N LEU A 7 18.24 1.82 10.62
CA LEU A 7 17.94 1.35 9.27
C LEU A 7 18.10 -0.16 9.13
N LYS A 8 19.23 -0.72 9.59
CA LYS A 8 19.45 -2.18 9.57
C LYS A 8 18.43 -2.96 10.39
N LYS A 9 17.96 -2.40 11.51
CA LYS A 9 16.88 -3.01 12.30
C LYS A 9 15.55 -3.01 11.54
N LEU A 10 15.22 -1.90 10.86
CA LEU A 10 13.99 -1.80 10.07
C LEU A 10 13.99 -2.77 8.88
N GLU A 11 15.11 -2.84 8.15
CA GLU A 11 15.28 -3.75 7.03
C GLU A 11 15.08 -5.20 7.47
N LYS A 12 15.71 -5.59 8.58
CA LYS A 12 15.55 -6.94 9.14
C LYS A 12 14.10 -7.24 9.53
N LEU A 13 13.38 -6.27 10.13
CA LEU A 13 11.96 -6.45 10.49
C LEU A 13 11.07 -6.69 9.26
N ILE A 14 11.32 -5.98 8.15
CA ILE A 14 10.55 -6.16 6.91
C ILE A 14 10.86 -7.52 6.27
N LEU A 15 12.14 -7.94 6.29
CA LEU A 15 12.57 -9.23 5.73
C LEU A 15 12.09 -10.43 6.55
N ASP A 16 12.08 -10.32 7.88
CA ASP A 16 11.62 -11.39 8.79
C ASP A 16 10.10 -11.61 8.68
N GLY A 17 9.34 -10.59 8.26
CA GLY A 17 7.91 -10.70 7.99
C GLY A 17 7.03 -10.86 9.24
N PRO A 18 5.70 -10.84 9.07
CA PRO A 18 4.75 -10.81 10.21
C PRO A 18 4.83 -12.08 11.07
N SER A 19 5.19 -13.21 10.47
CA SER A 19 5.29 -14.52 11.13
C SER A 19 6.40 -14.58 12.18
N GLN A 20 7.49 -13.81 12.00
CA GLN A 20 8.65 -13.84 12.90
C GLN A 20 8.76 -12.59 13.78
N SER A 21 8.03 -11.52 13.44
CA SER A 21 8.10 -10.21 14.13
C SER A 21 6.98 -9.99 15.16
N SER A 22 6.31 -11.06 15.62
CA SER A 22 5.22 -10.99 16.61
C SER A 22 4.08 -10.05 16.21
N GLY A 23 3.79 -9.95 14.90
CA GLY A 23 2.76 -9.06 14.36
C GLY A 23 3.11 -7.56 14.40
N GLN A 24 4.36 -7.20 14.68
CA GLN A 24 4.82 -5.81 14.64
C GLN A 24 5.24 -5.35 13.24
N CYS A 25 5.20 -6.22 12.23
CA CYS A 25 5.44 -5.86 10.84
C CYS A 25 4.27 -6.28 9.94
N PHE A 26 4.09 -5.55 8.84
CA PHE A 26 3.09 -5.86 7.82
C PHE A 26 3.70 -6.76 6.73
N SER A 27 2.89 -7.64 6.14
CA SER A 27 3.29 -8.34 4.92
C SER A 27 3.29 -7.37 3.74
N VAL A 28 3.98 -7.76 2.66
CA VAL A 28 3.91 -7.02 1.39
C VAL A 28 2.47 -6.96 0.88
N GLU A 29 1.68 -8.01 1.08
CA GLU A 29 0.26 -8.05 0.72
C GLU A 29 -0.53 -6.96 1.46
N THR A 30 -0.37 -6.83 2.77
CA THR A 30 -1.05 -5.77 3.54
C THR A 30 -0.61 -4.37 3.11
N LEU A 31 0.67 -4.16 2.78
CA LEU A 31 1.15 -2.88 2.26
C LEU A 31 0.52 -2.54 0.91
N LEU A 32 0.35 -3.53 0.04
CA LEU A 32 -0.36 -3.37 -1.23
C LEU A 32 -1.85 -3.07 -1.02
N ASP A 33 -2.51 -3.77 -0.10
CA ASP A 33 -3.92 -3.50 0.26
C ASP A 33 -4.10 -2.06 0.77
N ILE A 34 -3.19 -1.58 1.62
CA ILE A 34 -3.19 -0.18 2.11
C ILE A 34 -3.00 0.80 0.95
N LEU A 35 -2.08 0.51 0.02
CA LEU A 35 -1.81 1.38 -1.13
C LEU A 35 -3.05 1.50 -2.05
N VAL A 36 -3.75 0.38 -2.27
CA VAL A 36 -5.00 0.33 -3.05
C VAL A 36 -6.11 1.11 -2.35
N CYS A 37 -6.28 0.88 -1.04
CA CYS A 37 -7.26 1.58 -0.23
C CYS A 37 -7.04 3.11 -0.27
N LEU A 38 -5.78 3.55 -0.12
CA LEU A 38 -5.42 4.97 -0.22
C LEU A 38 -5.71 5.54 -1.61
N TYR A 39 -5.39 4.79 -2.66
CA TYR A 39 -5.66 5.19 -4.04
C TYR A 39 -7.16 5.40 -4.27
N ASP A 40 -8.00 4.47 -3.80
CA ASP A 40 -9.44 4.56 -3.96
C ASP A 40 -10.04 5.74 -3.18
N GLU A 41 -9.65 5.91 -1.92
CA GLU A 41 -10.06 7.05 -1.09
C GLU A 41 -9.67 8.39 -1.74
N CYS A 42 -8.44 8.50 -2.25
CA CYS A 42 -7.99 9.69 -2.97
C CYS A 42 -8.75 9.92 -4.28
N ASN A 43 -9.18 8.85 -4.94
CA ASN A 43 -9.90 8.92 -6.21
C ASN A 43 -11.37 9.32 -6.04
N ASN A 44 -12.02 8.87 -4.95
CA ASN A 44 -13.43 9.12 -4.63
C ASN A 44 -13.63 10.41 -3.80
N SER A 45 -12.58 10.90 -3.15
CA SER A 45 -12.58 12.15 -2.38
C SER A 45 -12.39 13.40 -3.28
N PRO A 46 -12.89 14.59 -2.87
CA PRO A 46 -12.58 15.86 -3.54
C PRO A 46 -11.08 16.19 -3.63
N LEU A 47 -10.24 15.48 -2.86
CA LEU A 47 -8.77 15.54 -2.91
C LEU A 47 -8.19 15.24 -4.30
N ARG A 48 -8.91 14.53 -5.17
CA ARG A 48 -8.49 14.28 -6.56
C ARG A 48 -8.19 15.55 -7.36
N ARG A 49 -8.72 16.71 -6.95
CA ARG A 49 -8.49 18.00 -7.62
C ARG A 49 -7.15 18.64 -7.26
N GLU A 50 -6.51 18.17 -6.18
CA GLU A 50 -5.17 18.62 -5.80
C GLU A 50 -4.13 18.08 -6.78
N LYS A 51 -3.25 18.95 -7.28
CA LYS A 51 -2.24 18.59 -8.29
C LYS A 51 -1.39 17.38 -7.86
N ASN A 52 -0.92 17.37 -6.63
CA ASN A 52 -0.09 16.29 -6.09
C ASN A 52 -0.84 14.94 -6.05
N ILE A 53 -2.13 14.96 -5.71
CA ILE A 53 -2.96 13.76 -5.66
C ILE A 53 -3.28 13.28 -7.08
N LEU A 54 -3.53 14.20 -8.00
CA LEU A 54 -3.80 13.87 -9.40
C LEU A 54 -2.57 13.23 -10.06
N GLU A 55 -1.36 13.74 -9.81
CA GLU A 55 -0.10 13.12 -10.24
C GLU A 55 0.12 11.75 -9.59
N PHE A 56 -0.19 11.60 -8.30
CA PHE A 56 -0.14 10.31 -7.61
C PHE A 56 -1.11 9.29 -8.22
N LEU A 57 -2.35 9.70 -8.52
CA LEU A 57 -3.36 8.83 -9.12
C LEU A 57 -2.97 8.42 -10.55
N ASP A 58 -2.38 9.32 -11.33
CA ASP A 58 -1.94 9.00 -12.69
C ASP A 58 -0.77 7.98 -12.67
N TRP A 59 0.18 8.17 -11.76
CA TRP A 59 1.25 7.20 -11.53
C TRP A 59 0.71 5.85 -11.04
N GLY A 60 -0.19 5.88 -10.05
CA GLY A 60 -0.82 4.71 -9.46
C GLY A 60 -1.61 3.89 -10.48
N LYS A 61 -2.31 4.53 -11.42
CA LYS A 61 -3.03 3.83 -12.51
C LYS A 61 -2.14 2.85 -13.25
N THR A 62 -0.95 3.28 -13.65
CA THR A 62 -0.01 2.44 -14.40
C THR A 62 0.45 1.24 -13.57
N TYR A 63 0.69 1.45 -12.27
CA TYR A 63 1.11 0.40 -11.36
C TYR A 63 -0.01 -0.63 -11.10
N PHE A 64 -1.23 -0.16 -10.81
CA PHE A 64 -2.36 -1.02 -10.51
C PHE A 64 -2.89 -1.76 -11.74
N ILE A 65 -2.86 -1.16 -12.95
CA ILE A 65 -3.24 -1.87 -14.19
C ILE A 65 -2.38 -3.11 -14.44
N CYS A 66 -1.11 -3.09 -14.01
CA CYS A 66 -0.21 -4.23 -14.13
C CYS A 66 -0.52 -5.35 -13.10
N CYS A 67 -1.01 -4.98 -11.91
CA CYS A 67 -1.30 -5.92 -10.81
C CYS A 67 -2.76 -6.45 -10.79
N THR A 68 -3.67 -5.89 -11.60
CA THR A 68 -5.14 -6.06 -11.51
C THR A 68 -5.73 -7.30 -12.17
N GLY A 69 -4.96 -8.37 -12.34
CA GLY A 69 -5.57 -9.69 -12.57
C GLY A 69 -6.37 -10.18 -11.34
N LYS A 70 -6.00 -9.72 -10.13
CA LYS A 70 -6.53 -10.26 -8.85
C LYS A 70 -7.09 -9.20 -7.89
N LEU A 71 -6.65 -7.95 -8.05
CA LEU A 71 -7.05 -6.84 -7.18
C LEU A 71 -8.46 -6.30 -7.45
N ILE A 72 -8.96 -6.38 -8.69
CA ILE A 72 -10.36 -6.04 -9.04
C ILE A 72 -11.34 -6.98 -8.34
N GLU A 73 -10.98 -8.26 -8.18
CA GLU A 73 -11.80 -9.26 -7.50
C GLU A 73 -11.93 -8.98 -6.00
N LEU A 74 -10.84 -8.50 -5.37
CA LEU A 74 -10.85 -8.06 -3.98
C LEU A 74 -11.62 -6.74 -3.80
N PHE A 75 -11.50 -5.82 -4.76
CA PHE A 75 -12.23 -4.55 -4.74
C PHE A 75 -13.75 -4.75 -4.88
N SER A 76 -14.20 -5.64 -5.77
CA SER A 76 -15.62 -6.05 -5.85
C SER A 76 -16.13 -6.76 -4.58
N ARG A 77 -15.24 -7.31 -3.75
CA ARG A 77 -15.60 -7.95 -2.47
C ARG A 77 -15.67 -6.96 -1.29
N GLY A 78 -15.10 -5.76 -1.43
CA GLY A 78 -15.15 -4.70 -0.41
C GLY A 78 -16.47 -3.92 -0.39
N GLU A 79 -17.17 -3.83 -1.53
CA GLU A 79 -18.47 -3.15 -1.70
C GLU A 79 -19.70 -3.97 -1.23
N GLN A 80 -19.50 -5.13 -0.58
CA GLN A 80 -20.58 -6.01 -0.11
C GLN A 80 -20.65 -6.12 1.43
N LYS A 81 -20.32 -5.05 2.15
CA LYS A 81 -20.59 -4.96 3.59
C LYS A 81 -21.10 -3.60 4.02
#